data_AF-A0A651GN18-F1
#
_entry.id   AF-A0A651GN18-F1
#
_cell.length_a   1.000
_cell.length_b   1.000
_cell.length_c   1.000
_cell.angle_alpha   90.00
_cell.angle_beta   90.00
_cell.angle_gamma   90.00
#
_symmetry.space_group_name_H-M   'P 1'
#
loop_
_entity.id
_entity.type
_entity.pdbx_description
1 polymer ?
#
loop_
_entity_poly.entity_id
_entity_poly.type
_entity_poly.pdbx_seq_one_letter_code
_entity_poly.pdbx_strand_id
1 'polypeptide(L)'
;MDYELKKWLKASFAMARVYNTYLFTFGLLFEISHTMKTWATIFALMLMLPLAGEAQKNHPPVVSLDTLQRITQLPVVTQNAFKPGEKLTYRVRYGFIQAGEISIEVKPTSRVFSGRKAHHIVGVGQTIRAFSWFYKMRDRYDSYIDAEGLFPWEFERDLKESNYASHKKYRFYPDRGAVETHKGQTYATPHGVQDMISAFYYARTFDFSRAKPGDVFSVESFMDEEIFNLQVKFLGRETIKTKKGTFRCMKFVPHVQEGRVFKKEESVVIWISDDANKIPVLAQADIVVGSIKIELEDYEGIANPLAMY
;
A
#
# COMPACT_ATOMS: atom_id res chain seq x y z
N MET A 1 -21.53 46.49 -46.02
CA MET A 1 -21.21 46.04 -44.65
C MET A 1 -19.94 46.74 -44.22
N ASP A 2 -20.09 47.69 -43.29
CA ASP A 2 -19.14 48.74 -42.93
C ASP A 2 -17.77 48.18 -42.47
N TYR A 3 -16.68 48.83 -42.87
CA TYR A 3 -15.29 48.43 -42.56
C TYR A 3 -15.06 48.41 -41.05
N GLU A 4 -15.66 49.37 -40.33
CA GLU A 4 -15.59 49.43 -38.86
C GLU A 4 -16.35 48.27 -38.20
N LEU A 5 -17.50 47.85 -38.75
CA LEU A 5 -18.23 46.69 -38.25
C LEU A 5 -17.43 45.39 -38.40
N LYS A 6 -16.69 45.22 -39.50
CA LYS A 6 -15.80 44.06 -39.70
C LYS A 6 -14.60 44.05 -38.76
N LYS A 7 -14.05 45.22 -38.44
CA LYS A 7 -12.93 45.39 -37.50
C LYS A 7 -13.38 45.10 -36.06
N TRP A 8 -14.55 45.60 -35.68
CA TRP A 8 -15.18 45.32 -34.39
C TRP A 8 -15.50 43.82 -34.23
N LEU A 9 -16.13 43.20 -35.23
CA LEU A 9 -16.40 41.75 -35.21
C LEU A 9 -15.12 40.92 -35.09
N LYS A 10 -14.04 41.25 -35.83
CA LYS A 10 -12.75 40.54 -35.70
C LYS A 10 -12.15 40.69 -34.30
N ALA A 11 -12.21 41.87 -33.69
CA ALA A 11 -11.72 42.10 -32.33
C ALA A 11 -12.56 41.33 -31.29
N SER A 12 -13.88 41.30 -31.45
CA SER A 12 -14.79 40.55 -30.57
C SER A 12 -14.60 39.04 -30.70
N PHE A 13 -14.38 38.51 -31.91
CA PHE A 13 -14.04 37.10 -32.11
C PHE A 13 -12.65 36.74 -31.56
N ALA A 14 -11.67 37.65 -31.65
CA ALA A 14 -10.35 37.44 -31.06
C ALA A 14 -10.40 37.45 -29.52
N MET A 15 -11.13 38.40 -28.91
CA MET A 15 -11.37 38.39 -27.46
C MET A 15 -12.16 37.17 -27.01
N ALA A 16 -13.19 36.75 -27.75
CA ALA A 16 -13.92 35.52 -27.44
C ALA A 16 -13.03 34.28 -27.54
N ARG A 17 -12.09 34.22 -28.49
CA ARG A 17 -11.12 33.12 -28.61
C ARG A 17 -10.14 33.10 -27.44
N VAL A 18 -9.64 34.26 -27.00
CA VAL A 18 -8.76 34.38 -25.84
C VAL A 18 -9.52 34.01 -24.56
N TYR A 19 -10.73 34.55 -24.35
CA TYR A 19 -11.58 34.25 -23.20
C TYR A 19 -12.00 32.78 -23.13
N ASN A 20 -12.30 32.15 -24.28
CA ASN A 20 -12.63 30.73 -24.36
C ASN A 20 -11.39 29.85 -24.18
N THR A 21 -10.20 30.29 -24.59
CA THR A 21 -8.93 29.58 -24.29
C THR A 21 -8.57 29.70 -22.81
N TYR A 22 -8.85 30.84 -22.16
CA TYR A 22 -8.71 31.01 -20.71
C TYR A 22 -9.75 30.20 -19.94
N LEU A 23 -11.03 30.19 -20.32
CA LEU A 23 -12.05 29.34 -19.70
C LEU A 23 -11.80 27.84 -19.92
N PHE A 24 -11.23 27.45 -21.07
CA PHE A 24 -10.84 26.07 -21.33
C PHE A 24 -9.57 25.70 -20.55
N THR A 25 -8.57 26.59 -20.43
CA THR A 25 -7.37 26.31 -19.61
C THR A 25 -7.64 26.40 -18.11
N PHE A 26 -8.47 27.33 -17.64
CA PHE A 26 -8.90 27.40 -16.24
C PHE A 26 -9.91 26.30 -15.89
N GLY A 27 -10.80 25.94 -16.81
CA GLY A 27 -11.73 24.80 -16.68
C GLY A 27 -10.97 23.48 -16.68
N LEU A 28 -10.01 23.29 -17.59
CA LEU A 28 -9.10 22.15 -17.60
C LEU A 28 -8.22 22.15 -16.35
N LEU A 29 -7.69 23.28 -15.89
CA LEU A 29 -6.90 23.36 -14.64
C LEU A 29 -7.76 23.16 -13.38
N PHE A 30 -9.02 23.58 -13.38
CA PHE A 30 -9.96 23.39 -12.28
C PHE A 30 -10.44 21.94 -12.21
N GLU A 31 -10.75 21.35 -13.35
CA GLU A 31 -11.11 19.94 -13.52
C GLU A 31 -9.90 19.04 -13.28
N ILE A 32 -8.68 19.43 -13.71
CA ILE A 32 -7.40 18.83 -13.29
C ILE A 32 -7.20 19.01 -11.79
N SER A 33 -7.51 20.14 -11.17
CA SER A 33 -7.35 20.29 -9.71
C SER A 33 -8.36 19.48 -8.91
N HIS A 34 -9.59 19.35 -9.41
CA HIS A 34 -10.66 18.59 -8.76
C HIS A 34 -10.41 17.11 -8.95
N THR A 35 -10.16 16.66 -10.18
CA THR A 35 -9.69 15.31 -10.44
C THR A 35 -8.39 15.02 -9.71
N MET A 36 -7.40 15.92 -9.63
CA MET A 36 -6.17 15.68 -8.86
C MET A 36 -6.37 15.64 -7.35
N LYS A 37 -7.38 16.33 -6.79
CA LYS A 37 -7.80 16.14 -5.39
C LYS A 37 -8.44 14.76 -5.20
N THR A 38 -9.28 14.31 -6.14
CA THR A 38 -9.85 12.96 -6.19
C THR A 38 -8.76 11.89 -6.42
N TRP A 39 -7.75 12.18 -7.25
CA TRP A 39 -6.63 11.29 -7.55
C TRP A 39 -5.63 11.25 -6.41
N ALA A 40 -5.44 12.35 -5.69
CA ALA A 40 -4.69 12.38 -4.45
C ALA A 40 -5.35 11.58 -3.34
N THR A 41 -6.69 11.61 -3.25
CA THR A 41 -7.44 10.70 -2.38
C THR A 41 -7.35 9.26 -2.88
N ILE A 42 -7.38 9.00 -4.19
CA ILE A 42 -7.12 7.67 -4.80
C ILE A 42 -5.66 7.22 -4.58
N PHE A 43 -4.70 8.16 -4.50
CA PHE A 43 -3.28 7.92 -4.29
C PHE A 43 -3.00 7.55 -2.83
N ALA A 44 -3.59 8.29 -1.89
CA ALA A 44 -3.65 7.92 -0.48
C ALA A 44 -4.40 6.60 -0.28
N LEU A 45 -5.53 6.39 -0.97
CA LEU A 45 -6.27 5.13 -1.01
C LEU A 45 -5.54 3.99 -1.74
N MET A 46 -4.49 4.23 -2.54
CA MET A 46 -3.70 3.17 -3.19
C MET A 46 -2.48 2.76 -2.39
N LEU A 47 -1.88 3.71 -1.67
CA LEU A 47 -0.93 3.45 -0.59
C LEU A 47 -1.62 2.79 0.61
N MET A 48 -2.88 3.13 0.83
CA MET A 48 -3.78 2.52 1.82
C MET A 48 -4.73 1.50 1.22
N LEU A 49 -4.60 1.10 -0.06
CA LEU A 49 -5.50 0.07 -0.58
C LEU A 49 -5.09 -1.16 0.19
N PRO A 50 -5.95 -1.68 1.09
CA PRO A 50 -5.83 -3.09 1.34
C PRO A 50 -5.98 -3.71 -0.06
N LEU A 51 -5.28 -4.80 -0.33
CA LEU A 51 -5.54 -5.61 -1.51
C LEU A 51 -6.93 -6.27 -1.41
N ALA A 52 -7.93 -5.48 -1.05
CA ALA A 52 -9.26 -5.81 -0.65
C ALA A 52 -10.17 -4.94 -1.51
N GLY A 53 -10.43 -5.38 -2.73
CA GLY A 53 -11.85 -5.42 -3.07
C GLY A 53 -12.50 -6.31 -2.03
N GLU A 54 -13.47 -5.77 -1.29
CA GLU A 54 -14.27 -6.46 -0.25
C GLU A 54 -13.62 -7.73 0.32
N ALA A 55 -12.46 -7.58 0.97
CA ALA A 55 -12.03 -8.60 1.90
C ALA A 55 -13.17 -8.78 2.89
N GLN A 56 -13.50 -10.03 3.25
CA GLN A 56 -14.54 -10.31 4.22
C GLN A 56 -14.18 -9.60 5.54
N LYS A 57 -14.75 -8.42 5.74
CA LYS A 57 -14.48 -7.58 6.88
C LYS A 57 -15.43 -7.98 7.98
N ASN A 58 -14.87 -8.23 9.15
CA ASN A 58 -15.66 -8.49 10.35
C ASN A 58 -15.30 -7.45 11.39
N HIS A 59 -16.31 -6.98 12.13
CA HIS A 59 -16.10 -6.18 13.32
C HIS A 59 -15.85 -7.14 14.50
N PRO A 60 -14.61 -7.27 14.98
CA PRO A 60 -14.35 -8.08 16.15
C PRO A 60 -15.10 -7.56 17.38
N PRO A 61 -15.48 -8.43 18.32
CA PRO A 61 -16.12 -8.00 19.55
C PRO A 61 -15.14 -7.21 20.42
N VAL A 62 -15.63 -6.17 21.08
CA VAL A 62 -14.90 -5.46 22.14
C VAL A 62 -14.91 -6.33 23.39
N VAL A 63 -13.73 -6.55 23.98
CA VAL A 63 -13.52 -7.45 25.12
C VAL A 63 -12.61 -6.81 26.17
N SER A 64 -12.56 -7.39 27.36
CA SER A 64 -11.55 -7.03 28.37
C SER A 64 -10.35 -7.96 28.27
N LEU A 65 -9.13 -7.44 28.37
CA LEU A 65 -7.91 -8.24 28.19
C LEU A 65 -7.70 -9.35 29.23
N ASP A 66 -8.32 -9.22 30.41
CA ASP A 66 -8.27 -10.19 31.50
C ASP A 66 -9.22 -11.38 31.31
N THR A 67 -10.24 -11.24 30.44
CA THR A 67 -11.20 -12.32 30.18
C THR A 67 -10.70 -13.31 29.12
N LEU A 68 -9.62 -12.97 28.41
CA LEU A 68 -9.06 -13.79 27.34
C LEU A 68 -8.07 -14.84 27.89
N GLN A 69 -8.18 -16.05 27.37
CA GLN A 69 -7.23 -17.12 27.66
C GLN A 69 -5.86 -16.80 27.06
N ARG A 70 -4.79 -17.14 27.80
CA ARG A 70 -3.41 -16.97 27.33
C ARG A 70 -2.87 -18.29 26.79
N ILE A 71 -2.32 -18.26 25.59
CA ILE A 71 -1.47 -19.34 25.10
C ILE A 71 -0.06 -19.19 25.68
N THR A 72 0.58 -20.31 25.98
CA THR A 72 1.92 -20.34 26.60
C THR A 72 3.05 -20.37 25.57
N GLN A 73 2.76 -20.81 24.36
CA GLN A 73 3.71 -20.90 23.25
C GLN A 73 3.22 -20.03 22.10
N LEU A 74 4.01 -19.03 21.75
CA LEU A 74 3.76 -18.16 20.60
C LEU A 74 4.26 -18.84 19.31
N PRO A 75 3.63 -18.54 18.16
CA PRO A 75 4.04 -19.13 16.89
C PRO A 75 5.46 -18.71 16.52
N VAL A 76 6.15 -19.60 15.82
CA VAL A 76 7.47 -19.36 15.23
C VAL A 76 7.36 -19.66 13.74
N VAL A 77 7.97 -18.82 12.92
CA VAL A 77 7.94 -18.91 11.47
C VAL A 77 9.38 -19.03 10.97
N THR A 78 9.64 -20.00 10.10
CA THR A 78 10.93 -20.03 9.40
C THR A 78 10.91 -18.94 8.33
N GLN A 79 11.75 -17.93 8.48
CA GLN A 79 11.86 -16.83 7.54
C GLN A 79 13.32 -16.62 7.13
N ASN A 80 13.55 -16.47 5.83
CA ASN A 80 14.84 -16.10 5.24
C ASN A 80 14.68 -15.00 4.18
N ALA A 81 13.52 -14.34 4.16
CA ALA A 81 13.14 -13.44 3.07
C ALA A 81 13.72 -12.03 3.23
N PHE A 82 14.05 -11.63 4.46
CA PHE A 82 14.57 -10.31 4.78
C PHE A 82 15.49 -10.37 6.01
N LYS A 83 16.22 -9.29 6.27
CA LYS A 83 17.09 -9.14 7.44
C LYS A 83 17.16 -7.68 7.89
N PRO A 84 17.65 -7.41 9.12
CA PRO A 84 17.95 -6.05 9.55
C PRO A 84 18.86 -5.31 8.56
N GLY A 85 18.55 -4.05 8.28
CA GLY A 85 19.23 -3.23 7.29
C GLY A 85 18.64 -3.33 5.88
N GLU A 86 17.64 -4.18 5.63
CA GLU A 86 16.91 -4.16 4.37
C GLU A 86 16.20 -2.82 4.18
N LYS A 87 16.33 -2.23 2.99
CA LYS A 87 15.60 -1.03 2.58
C LYS A 87 15.14 -1.18 1.15
N LEU A 88 13.85 -0.97 0.90
CA LEU A 88 13.22 -1.05 -0.41
C LEU A 88 12.64 0.33 -0.76
N THR A 89 13.02 0.87 -1.91
CA THR A 89 12.53 2.16 -2.40
C THR A 89 11.72 1.96 -3.67
N TYR A 90 10.54 2.55 -3.72
CA TYR A 90 9.60 2.45 -4.83
C TYR A 90 9.25 3.81 -5.38
N ARG A 91 9.11 3.87 -6.70
CA ARG A 91 8.53 5.02 -7.40
C ARG A 91 7.04 4.78 -7.64
N VAL A 92 6.23 5.80 -7.39
CA VAL A 92 4.80 5.77 -7.73
C VAL A 92 4.52 6.67 -8.92
N ARG A 93 3.84 6.12 -9.92
CA ARG A 93 3.51 6.81 -11.18
C ARG A 93 2.03 6.74 -11.47
N TYR A 94 1.49 7.84 -12.00
CA TYR A 94 0.18 7.88 -12.64
C TYR A 94 0.39 8.17 -14.13
N GLY A 95 0.05 7.20 -14.97
CA GLY A 95 0.44 7.21 -16.38
C GLY A 95 1.95 7.38 -16.52
N PHE A 96 2.38 8.45 -17.20
CA PHE A 96 3.80 8.76 -17.41
C PHE A 96 4.42 9.62 -16.31
N ILE A 97 3.61 10.17 -15.41
CA ILE A 97 4.02 11.18 -14.45
C ILE A 97 4.35 10.51 -13.10
N GLN A 98 5.49 10.86 -12.51
CA GLN A 98 5.84 10.42 -11.15
C GLN A 98 5.10 11.27 -10.13
N ALA A 99 4.35 10.63 -9.24
CA ALA A 99 3.50 11.29 -8.25
C ALA A 99 4.08 11.18 -6.83
N GLY A 100 4.84 10.12 -6.52
CA GLY A 100 5.40 9.93 -5.19
C GLY A 100 6.49 8.86 -5.13
N GLU A 101 6.91 8.60 -3.90
CA GLU A 101 7.93 7.63 -3.52
C GLU A 101 7.48 6.90 -2.25
N ILE A 102 7.87 5.63 -2.12
CA ILE A 102 7.65 4.81 -0.93
C ILE A 102 8.99 4.22 -0.51
N SER A 103 9.30 4.23 0.78
CA SER A 103 10.43 3.50 1.34
C SER A 103 9.98 2.60 2.48
N ILE A 104 10.44 1.36 2.50
CA ILE A 104 10.23 0.41 3.61
C ILE A 104 11.60 -0.04 4.10
N GLU A 105 11.87 0.12 5.39
CA GLU A 105 13.19 -0.13 5.98
C GLU A 105 13.10 -0.95 7.28
N VAL A 106 13.92 -2.00 7.40
CA VAL A 106 14.11 -2.77 8.62
C VAL A 106 15.21 -2.10 9.45
N LYS A 107 14.80 -1.21 10.36
CA LYS A 107 15.69 -0.42 11.19
C LYS A 107 16.33 -1.22 12.33
N PRO A 108 17.54 -0.84 12.77
CA PRO A 108 18.09 -1.32 14.03
C PRO A 108 17.16 -1.00 15.20
N THR A 109 16.97 -1.96 16.10
CA THR A 109 16.20 -1.77 17.33
C THR A 109 16.74 -2.68 18.42
N SER A 110 16.67 -2.21 19.67
CA SER A 110 16.96 -2.99 20.87
C SER A 110 15.69 -3.38 21.63
N ARG A 111 14.50 -3.10 21.08
CA ARG A 111 13.24 -3.38 21.77
C ARG A 111 13.02 -4.88 21.92
N VAL A 112 12.56 -5.24 23.11
CA VAL A 112 12.21 -6.60 23.51
C VAL A 112 10.80 -6.55 24.08
N PHE A 113 9.95 -7.48 23.66
CA PHE A 113 8.58 -7.62 24.11
C PHE A 113 8.40 -9.01 24.70
N SER A 114 7.97 -9.09 25.96
CA SER A 114 7.77 -10.37 26.65
C SER A 114 8.98 -11.33 26.53
N GLY A 115 10.20 -10.78 26.60
CA GLY A 115 11.46 -11.53 26.47
C GLY A 115 11.90 -11.87 25.04
N ARG A 116 11.12 -11.49 24.01
CA ARG A 116 11.40 -11.77 22.59
C ARG A 116 11.89 -10.52 21.87
N LYS A 117 12.91 -10.68 21.03
CA LYS A 117 13.43 -9.57 20.20
C LYS A 117 12.42 -9.17 19.13
N ALA A 118 12.49 -7.92 18.70
CA ALA A 118 11.65 -7.42 17.61
C ALA A 118 12.48 -6.89 16.44
N HIS A 119 11.91 -6.95 15.24
CA HIS A 119 12.26 -6.10 14.11
C HIS A 119 11.50 -4.77 14.23
N HIS A 120 12.15 -3.65 13.89
CA HIS A 120 11.47 -2.36 13.72
C HIS A 120 11.40 -2.05 12.25
N ILE A 121 10.21 -2.00 11.70
CA ILE A 121 10.00 -1.75 10.28
C ILE A 121 9.31 -0.41 10.12
N VAL A 122 9.91 0.45 9.29
CA VAL A 122 9.41 1.79 9.01
C VAL A 122 9.04 1.89 7.55
N GLY A 123 7.75 2.11 7.28
CA GLY A 123 7.22 2.47 5.97
C GLY A 123 6.99 3.97 5.88
N VAL A 124 7.41 4.61 4.79
CA VAL A 124 7.16 6.02 4.51
C VAL A 124 6.66 6.16 3.08
N GLY A 125 5.51 6.82 2.90
CA GLY A 125 5.00 7.21 1.60
C GLY A 125 4.93 8.73 1.50
N GLN A 126 5.41 9.32 0.41
CA GLN A 126 5.38 10.78 0.24
C GLN A 126 5.17 11.21 -1.21
N THR A 127 4.49 12.34 -1.42
CA THR A 127 4.43 12.96 -2.75
C THR A 127 5.76 13.64 -3.09
N ILE A 128 6.17 13.56 -4.36
CA ILE A 128 7.40 14.23 -4.79
C ILE A 128 7.22 15.76 -4.77
N ARG A 129 8.31 16.51 -4.64
CA ARG A 129 8.28 17.97 -4.54
C ARG A 129 7.54 18.66 -5.71
N ALA A 130 7.67 18.15 -6.93
CA ALA A 130 6.95 18.68 -8.10
C ALA A 130 5.42 18.48 -8.01
N PHE A 131 4.97 17.42 -7.33
CA PHE A 131 3.55 17.12 -7.09
C PHE A 131 2.99 17.78 -5.81
N SER A 132 3.87 18.15 -4.88
CA SER A 132 3.50 18.77 -3.61
C SER A 132 2.77 20.12 -3.73
N TRP A 133 2.89 20.80 -4.88
CA TRP A 133 2.03 21.94 -5.25
C TRP A 133 0.56 21.55 -5.13
N PHE A 134 0.17 20.45 -5.76
CA PHE A 134 -1.25 20.10 -5.96
C PHE A 134 -1.78 19.26 -4.81
N TYR A 135 -0.94 18.40 -4.24
CA TYR A 135 -1.27 17.62 -3.06
C TYR A 135 -0.01 17.19 -2.31
N LYS A 136 0.04 17.54 -1.03
CA LYS A 136 1.12 17.18 -0.12
C LYS A 136 0.67 16.04 0.77
N MET A 137 1.42 14.94 0.78
CA MET A 137 1.21 13.81 1.66
C MET A 137 2.56 13.30 2.14
N ARG A 138 2.63 12.96 3.43
CA ARG A 138 3.76 12.28 4.05
C ARG A 138 3.24 11.37 5.14
N ASP A 139 3.10 10.11 4.81
CA ASP A 139 2.59 9.10 5.71
C ASP A 139 3.72 8.24 6.23
N ARG A 140 3.61 7.86 7.50
CA ARG A 140 4.60 7.04 8.17
C ARG A 140 3.92 5.93 8.96
N TYR A 141 4.49 4.75 8.83
CA TYR A 141 4.07 3.54 9.50
C TYR A 141 5.27 2.97 10.25
N ASP A 142 5.10 2.68 11.53
CA ASP A 142 6.10 2.01 12.35
C ASP A 142 5.48 0.72 12.90
N SER A 143 6.07 -0.42 12.58
CA SER A 143 5.67 -1.72 13.13
C SER A 143 6.84 -2.34 13.89
N TYR A 144 6.58 -2.79 15.11
CA TYR A 144 7.48 -3.63 15.87
C TYR A 144 6.99 -5.07 15.79
N ILE A 145 7.73 -5.90 15.08
CA ILE A 145 7.32 -7.26 14.73
C ILE A 145 8.20 -8.24 15.49
N ASP A 146 7.62 -9.30 16.05
CA ASP A 146 8.37 -10.39 16.67
C ASP A 146 9.40 -11.00 15.72
N ALA A 147 10.65 -11.12 16.15
CA ALA A 147 11.75 -11.54 15.28
C ALA A 147 11.69 -13.03 14.86
N GLU A 148 10.90 -13.84 15.56
CA GLU A 148 10.78 -15.28 15.33
C GLU A 148 9.41 -15.66 14.76
N GLY A 149 8.33 -15.05 15.28
CA GLY A 149 6.94 -15.37 14.93
C GLY A 149 6.30 -14.44 13.90
N LEU A 150 6.95 -13.31 13.59
CA LEU A 150 6.50 -12.30 12.63
C LEU A 150 5.11 -11.69 12.86
N PHE A 151 4.50 -11.88 14.03
CA PHE A 151 3.32 -11.13 14.44
C PHE A 151 3.74 -9.77 15.02
N PRO A 152 2.89 -8.74 14.91
CA PRO A 152 3.18 -7.44 15.47
C PRO A 152 3.02 -7.43 16.99
N TRP A 153 3.79 -6.57 17.65
CA TRP A 153 3.67 -6.20 19.06
C TRP A 153 3.06 -4.81 19.21
N GLU A 154 3.54 -3.87 18.41
CA GLU A 154 3.04 -2.50 18.36
C GLU A 154 3.05 -2.01 16.90
N PHE A 155 2.02 -1.27 16.54
CA PHE A 155 1.91 -0.60 15.25
C PHE A 155 1.49 0.85 15.46
N GLU A 156 2.08 1.75 14.71
CA GLU A 156 1.77 3.17 14.73
C GLU A 156 1.67 3.71 13.30
N ARG A 157 0.65 4.52 13.05
CA ARG A 157 0.35 5.14 11.77
C ARG A 157 0.17 6.64 11.98
N ASP A 158 1.03 7.43 11.35
CA ASP A 158 1.01 8.90 11.33
C ASP A 158 0.78 9.37 9.88
N LEU A 159 -0.44 9.78 9.59
CA LEU A 159 -0.87 10.27 8.27
C LEU A 159 -0.86 11.78 8.27
N LYS A 160 -0.21 12.38 7.27
CA LYS A 160 -0.13 13.84 7.09
C LYS A 160 -0.36 14.19 5.64
N GLU A 161 -1.64 14.36 5.32
CA GLU A 161 -2.15 14.74 4.03
C GLU A 161 -2.64 16.19 4.06
N SER A 162 -2.65 16.88 2.91
CA SER A 162 -2.92 18.33 2.81
C SER A 162 -4.02 18.85 3.76
N ASN A 163 -5.17 18.17 3.80
CA ASN A 163 -6.32 18.57 4.62
C ASN A 163 -6.73 17.49 5.64
N TYR A 164 -5.87 16.50 5.88
CA TYR A 164 -6.18 15.36 6.73
C TYR A 164 -4.94 14.94 7.52
N ALA A 165 -5.11 14.81 8.84
CA ALA A 165 -4.08 14.24 9.69
C ALA A 165 -4.72 13.19 10.59
N SER A 166 -4.03 12.07 10.78
CA SER A 166 -4.48 11.01 11.66
C SER A 166 -3.29 10.34 12.31
N HIS A 167 -3.39 10.13 13.62
CA HIS A 167 -2.41 9.38 14.38
C HIS A 167 -3.14 8.23 15.07
N LYS A 168 -2.75 7.00 14.74
CA LYS A 168 -3.33 5.79 15.34
C LYS A 168 -2.22 4.88 15.83
N LYS A 169 -2.42 4.32 17.01
CA LYS A 169 -1.55 3.31 17.60
C LYS A 169 -2.35 2.07 17.97
N TYR A 170 -1.76 0.91 17.74
CA TYR A 170 -2.29 -0.39 18.12
C TYR A 170 -1.24 -1.15 18.91
N ARG A 171 -1.68 -1.84 19.97
CA ARG A 171 -0.88 -2.79 20.73
C ARG A 171 -1.49 -4.16 20.58
N PHE A 172 -0.68 -5.12 20.16
CA PHE A 172 -1.09 -6.49 19.89
C PHE A 172 -0.73 -7.37 21.08
N TYR A 173 -1.65 -8.25 21.45
CA TYR A 173 -1.51 -9.26 22.49
C TYR A 173 -1.62 -10.65 21.85
N PRO A 174 -0.56 -11.11 21.16
CA PRO A 174 -0.57 -12.37 20.41
C PRO A 174 -0.77 -13.60 21.31
N ASP A 175 -0.40 -13.50 22.59
CA ASP A 175 -0.65 -14.53 23.61
C ASP A 175 -2.14 -14.67 23.93
N ARG A 176 -2.96 -13.65 23.66
CA ARG A 176 -4.40 -13.64 23.97
C ARG A 176 -5.30 -13.58 22.74
N GLY A 177 -4.74 -13.32 21.56
CA GLY A 177 -5.53 -13.02 20.36
C GLY A 177 -6.33 -11.74 20.55
N ALA A 178 -5.64 -10.61 20.77
CA ALA A 178 -6.31 -9.33 20.91
C ALA A 178 -5.47 -8.14 20.44
N VAL A 179 -6.17 -7.04 20.14
CA VAL A 179 -5.57 -5.75 19.79
C VAL A 179 -6.23 -4.63 20.59
N GLU A 180 -5.43 -3.86 21.30
CA GLU A 180 -5.84 -2.63 21.97
C GLU A 180 -5.51 -1.42 21.10
N THR A 181 -6.47 -0.51 20.96
CA THR A 181 -6.32 0.68 20.13
C THR A 181 -5.96 1.92 20.93
N HIS A 182 -5.52 2.98 20.24
CA HIS A 182 -5.30 4.30 20.81
C HIS A 182 -6.52 4.90 21.56
N LYS A 183 -7.72 4.35 21.36
CA LYS A 183 -8.94 4.72 22.09
C LYS A 183 -9.09 3.99 23.44
N GLY A 184 -8.16 3.09 23.79
CA GLY A 184 -8.26 2.21 24.96
C GLY A 184 -9.26 1.06 24.80
N GLN A 185 -9.77 0.84 23.58
CA GLN A 185 -10.68 -0.28 23.29
C GLN A 185 -9.87 -1.50 22.87
N THR A 186 -10.19 -2.66 23.45
CA THR A 186 -9.59 -3.94 23.10
C THR A 186 -10.56 -4.77 22.28
N TYR A 187 -10.08 -5.33 21.18
CA TYR A 187 -10.83 -6.19 20.28
C TYR A 187 -10.25 -7.61 20.31
N ALA A 188 -11.11 -8.62 20.36
CA ALA A 188 -10.67 -10.01 20.21
C ALA A 188 -10.33 -10.29 18.74
N THR A 189 -9.21 -10.95 18.47
CA THR A 189 -8.74 -11.25 17.12
C THR A 189 -8.26 -12.69 17.01
N PRO A 190 -8.21 -13.26 15.79
CA PRO A 190 -7.47 -14.49 15.54
C PRO A 190 -6.02 -14.38 16.05
N HIS A 191 -5.46 -15.50 16.49
CA HIS A 191 -4.03 -15.56 16.79
C HIS A 191 -3.21 -15.37 15.50
N GLY A 192 -2.13 -14.59 15.58
CA GLY A 192 -1.28 -14.31 14.43
C GLY A 192 -1.83 -13.25 13.47
N VAL A 193 -2.91 -12.53 13.84
CA VAL A 193 -3.38 -11.37 13.09
C VAL A 193 -2.27 -10.34 12.89
N GLN A 194 -2.21 -9.76 11.71
CA GLN A 194 -1.14 -8.87 11.27
C GLN A 194 -1.57 -7.40 11.24
N ASP A 195 -0.64 -6.47 11.32
CA ASP A 195 -0.86 -5.08 10.88
C ASP A 195 -0.51 -4.95 9.38
N MET A 196 -0.67 -3.75 8.81
CA MET A 196 -0.43 -3.52 7.39
C MET A 196 1.02 -3.83 6.95
N ILE A 197 2.00 -3.48 7.78
CA ILE A 197 3.43 -3.66 7.51
C ILE A 197 3.84 -5.10 7.84
N SER A 198 3.36 -5.64 8.96
CA SER A 198 3.69 -7.01 9.33
C SER A 198 3.07 -8.04 8.40
N ALA A 199 1.87 -7.77 7.84
CA ALA A 199 1.26 -8.60 6.81
C ALA A 199 2.14 -8.70 5.56
N PHE A 200 2.74 -7.60 5.12
CA PHE A 200 3.67 -7.58 3.98
C PHE A 200 4.89 -8.47 4.25
N TYR A 201 5.51 -8.37 5.43
CA TYR A 201 6.69 -9.16 5.77
C TYR A 201 6.36 -10.64 6.05
N TYR A 202 5.22 -10.92 6.65
CA TYR A 202 4.72 -12.28 6.88
C TYR A 202 4.39 -12.99 5.55
N ALA A 203 3.73 -12.31 4.60
CA ALA A 203 3.43 -12.89 3.29
C ALA A 203 4.70 -13.32 2.52
N ARG A 204 5.85 -12.68 2.78
CA ARG A 204 7.15 -13.05 2.19
C ARG A 204 7.72 -14.37 2.71
N THR A 205 7.12 -14.97 3.74
CA THR A 205 7.50 -16.29 4.25
C THR A 205 6.69 -17.42 3.62
N PHE A 206 5.68 -17.12 2.81
CA PHE A 206 4.85 -18.14 2.18
C PHE A 206 5.64 -18.96 1.17
N ASP A 207 5.42 -20.28 1.15
CA ASP A 207 6.02 -21.16 0.15
C ASP A 207 5.14 -21.23 -1.10
N PHE A 208 5.62 -20.59 -2.17
CA PHE A 208 4.97 -20.60 -3.48
C PHE A 208 5.58 -21.62 -4.45
N SER A 209 6.53 -22.46 -4.02
CA SER A 209 7.25 -23.39 -4.90
C SER A 209 6.33 -24.35 -5.66
N ARG A 210 5.20 -24.71 -5.04
CA ARG A 210 4.17 -25.60 -5.59
C ARG A 210 2.89 -24.90 -6.01
N ALA A 211 2.85 -23.57 -5.97
CA ALA A 211 1.67 -22.79 -6.32
C ALA A 211 1.27 -23.03 -7.80
N LYS A 212 -0.03 -23.25 -8.02
CA LYS A 212 -0.67 -23.41 -9.32
C LYS A 212 -1.58 -22.22 -9.61
N PRO A 213 -1.72 -21.79 -10.88
CA PRO A 213 -2.67 -20.73 -11.22
C PRO A 213 -4.07 -21.04 -10.67
N GLY A 214 -4.63 -20.07 -9.95
CA GLY A 214 -5.90 -20.23 -9.23
C GLY A 214 -5.77 -20.45 -7.72
N ASP A 215 -4.60 -20.85 -7.22
CA ASP A 215 -4.36 -20.98 -5.78
C ASP A 215 -4.51 -19.63 -5.08
N VAL A 216 -5.19 -19.63 -3.93
CA VAL A 216 -5.46 -18.43 -3.12
C VAL A 216 -4.66 -18.50 -1.82
N PHE A 217 -4.00 -17.41 -1.48
CA PHE A 217 -3.24 -17.24 -0.25
C PHE A 217 -3.83 -16.10 0.56
N SER A 218 -3.84 -16.24 1.89
CA SER A 218 -4.53 -15.30 2.78
C SER A 218 -3.71 -14.87 3.98
N VAL A 219 -3.89 -13.63 4.40
CA VAL A 219 -3.36 -13.07 5.66
C VAL A 219 -4.47 -12.30 6.36
N GLU A 220 -4.77 -12.65 7.61
CA GLU A 220 -5.67 -11.86 8.43
C GLU A 220 -4.95 -10.64 8.99
N SER A 221 -5.55 -9.46 8.84
CA SER A 221 -5.00 -8.20 9.33
C SER A 221 -6.01 -7.39 10.11
N PHE A 222 -5.58 -6.78 11.20
CA PHE A 222 -6.38 -5.85 11.98
C PHE A 222 -6.02 -4.41 11.61
N MET A 223 -7.01 -3.65 11.14
CA MET A 223 -6.87 -2.26 10.75
C MET A 223 -8.17 -1.53 10.99
N ASP A 224 -8.10 -0.30 11.51
CA ASP A 224 -9.28 0.57 11.64
C ASP A 224 -10.46 -0.09 12.38
N GLU A 225 -10.14 -0.90 13.41
CA GLU A 225 -11.11 -1.62 14.26
C GLU A 225 -11.90 -2.72 13.53
N GLU A 226 -11.38 -3.17 12.39
CA GLU A 226 -11.89 -4.28 11.58
C GLU A 226 -10.81 -5.34 11.36
N ILE A 227 -11.23 -6.60 11.20
CA ILE A 227 -10.37 -7.68 10.69
C ILE A 227 -10.62 -7.82 9.19
N PHE A 228 -9.56 -7.74 8.41
CA PHE A 228 -9.51 -7.95 6.98
C PHE A 228 -8.85 -9.29 6.67
N ASN A 229 -9.54 -10.16 5.96
CA ASN A 229 -8.91 -11.33 5.34
C ASN A 229 -8.32 -10.93 3.98
N LEU A 230 -7.06 -10.52 3.96
CA LEU A 230 -6.36 -10.10 2.75
C LEU A 230 -6.04 -11.33 1.91
N GLN A 231 -6.58 -11.43 0.69
CA GLN A 231 -6.42 -12.60 -0.16
C GLN A 231 -5.80 -12.24 -1.51
N VAL A 232 -4.88 -13.08 -1.97
CA VAL A 232 -4.27 -12.96 -3.30
C VAL A 232 -4.37 -14.28 -4.05
N LYS A 233 -4.74 -14.21 -5.33
CA LYS A 233 -4.80 -15.35 -6.24
C LYS A 233 -3.55 -15.36 -7.11
N PHE A 234 -2.84 -16.49 -7.11
CA PHE A 234 -1.68 -16.69 -7.97
C PHE A 234 -2.12 -16.94 -9.41
N LEU A 235 -1.54 -16.22 -10.37
CA LEU A 235 -1.85 -16.35 -11.80
C LEU A 235 -0.78 -17.08 -12.61
N GLY A 236 0.43 -17.22 -12.06
CA GLY A 236 1.54 -17.87 -12.74
C GLY A 236 2.87 -17.14 -12.57
N ARG A 237 3.88 -17.59 -13.31
CA ARG A 237 5.21 -16.97 -13.36
C ARG A 237 5.44 -16.35 -14.72
N GLU A 238 6.00 -15.14 -14.73
CA GLU A 238 6.38 -14.45 -15.95
C GLU A 238 7.61 -13.56 -15.73
N THR A 239 8.30 -13.25 -16.83
CA THR A 239 9.42 -12.31 -16.80
C THR A 239 8.90 -10.91 -17.12
N ILE A 240 9.19 -9.93 -16.27
CA ILE A 240 8.82 -8.53 -16.50
C ILE A 240 10.04 -7.65 -16.65
N LYS A 241 9.90 -6.59 -17.46
CA LYS A 241 10.93 -5.56 -17.64
C LYS A 241 10.50 -4.28 -16.93
N THR A 242 11.37 -3.76 -16.09
CA THR A 242 11.24 -2.46 -15.40
C THR A 242 12.39 -1.55 -15.81
N LYS A 243 12.45 -0.34 -15.27
CA LYS A 243 13.64 0.51 -15.45
C LYS A 243 14.87 -0.05 -14.76
N LYS A 244 14.71 -0.75 -13.64
CA LYS A 244 15.82 -1.29 -12.84
C LYS A 244 16.45 -2.52 -13.49
N GLY A 245 15.67 -3.25 -14.29
CA GLY A 245 16.12 -4.46 -14.97
C GLY A 245 14.98 -5.39 -15.35
N THR A 246 15.36 -6.59 -15.77
CA THR A 246 14.45 -7.68 -16.09
C THR A 246 14.39 -8.65 -14.92
N PHE A 247 13.19 -9.03 -14.49
CA PHE A 247 12.97 -9.86 -13.30
C PHE A 247 12.11 -11.06 -13.65
N ARG A 248 12.45 -12.24 -13.11
CA ARG A 248 11.52 -13.36 -13.04
C ARG A 248 10.58 -13.11 -11.87
N CYS A 249 9.29 -13.12 -12.12
CA CYS A 249 8.27 -12.77 -11.14
C CYS A 249 7.15 -13.81 -11.06
N MET A 250 6.58 -13.93 -9.88
CA MET A 250 5.27 -14.51 -9.61
C MET A 250 4.22 -13.41 -9.75
N LYS A 251 3.13 -13.69 -10.47
CA LYS A 251 2.04 -12.77 -10.73
C LYS A 251 0.85 -13.09 -9.84
N PHE A 252 0.32 -12.08 -9.16
CA PHE A 252 -0.82 -12.18 -8.27
C PHE A 252 -1.85 -11.10 -8.59
N VAL A 253 -3.11 -11.40 -8.28
CA VAL A 253 -4.20 -10.41 -8.24
C VAL A 253 -4.88 -10.49 -6.87
N PRO A 254 -5.45 -9.39 -6.36
CA PRO A 254 -6.38 -9.46 -5.23
C PRO A 254 -7.48 -10.50 -5.51
N HIS A 255 -7.71 -11.41 -4.57
CA HIS A 255 -8.84 -12.31 -4.65
C HIS A 255 -10.03 -11.63 -3.96
N VAL A 256 -10.99 -11.18 -4.77
CA VAL A 256 -12.13 -10.38 -4.31
C VAL A 256 -13.42 -11.12 -4.59
N GLN A 257 -14.44 -10.91 -3.76
CA GLN A 257 -15.83 -11.07 -4.19
C GLN A 257 -16.21 -9.79 -4.98
N GLU A 258 -16.93 -9.92 -6.10
CA GLU A 258 -17.19 -8.83 -7.06
C GLU A 258 -17.79 -7.57 -6.40
N GLY A 259 -17.20 -6.39 -6.62
CA GLY A 259 -17.62 -5.12 -6.01
C GLY A 259 -17.28 -3.85 -6.82
N ARG A 260 -17.96 -2.74 -6.50
CA ARG A 260 -18.19 -1.53 -7.35
C ARG A 260 -16.99 -0.70 -7.84
N VAL A 261 -15.79 -0.84 -7.26
CA VAL A 261 -14.62 0.01 -7.60
C VAL A 261 -13.75 -0.58 -8.71
N PHE A 262 -13.73 -1.90 -8.83
CA PHE A 262 -12.90 -2.61 -9.81
C PHE A 262 -13.79 -3.22 -10.89
N LYS A 263 -13.60 -2.81 -12.14
CA LYS A 263 -14.42 -3.29 -13.27
C LYS A 263 -14.19 -4.78 -13.56
N LYS A 264 -13.04 -5.34 -13.16
CA LYS A 264 -12.62 -6.75 -13.34
C LYS A 264 -11.66 -7.18 -12.22
N GLU A 265 -11.60 -8.47 -11.92
CA GLU A 265 -10.66 -9.07 -10.94
C GLU A 265 -9.17 -8.75 -11.25
N GLU A 266 -8.85 -8.49 -12.53
CA GLU A 266 -7.50 -8.14 -13.00
C GLU A 266 -7.18 -6.63 -12.96
N SER A 267 -8.06 -5.79 -12.41
CA SER A 267 -7.81 -4.34 -12.32
C SER A 267 -6.64 -3.97 -11.41
N VAL A 268 -6.15 -4.89 -10.58
CA VAL A 268 -4.91 -4.73 -9.81
C VAL A 268 -4.06 -5.99 -9.97
N VAL A 269 -2.81 -5.81 -10.34
CA VAL A 269 -1.84 -6.90 -10.54
C VAL A 269 -0.57 -6.59 -9.76
N ILE A 270 -0.03 -7.59 -9.07
CA ILE A 270 1.23 -7.51 -8.33
C ILE A 270 2.19 -8.54 -8.89
N TRP A 271 3.40 -8.10 -9.19
CA TRP A 271 4.53 -8.93 -9.56
C TRP A 271 5.52 -8.96 -8.40
N ILE A 272 5.77 -10.16 -7.90
CA ILE A 272 6.68 -10.44 -6.78
C ILE A 272 7.87 -11.21 -7.32
N SER A 273 9.09 -10.88 -6.93
CA SER A 273 10.28 -11.57 -7.40
C SER A 273 10.24 -13.08 -7.09
N ASP A 274 10.55 -13.92 -8.08
CA ASP A 274 10.55 -15.39 -7.97
C ASP A 274 11.90 -15.87 -7.39
N ASP A 275 12.18 -15.43 -6.16
CA ASP A 275 13.35 -15.77 -5.34
C ASP A 275 12.99 -15.90 -3.85
N ALA A 276 14.00 -16.12 -3.01
CA ALA A 276 13.82 -16.24 -1.57
C ALA A 276 13.38 -14.92 -0.90
N ASN A 277 13.70 -13.74 -1.45
CA ASN A 277 13.29 -12.46 -0.87
C ASN A 277 11.80 -12.18 -1.06
N LYS A 278 11.23 -12.58 -2.21
CA LYS A 278 9.83 -12.31 -2.60
C LYS A 278 9.48 -10.83 -2.48
N ILE A 279 10.33 -9.98 -3.05
CA ILE A 279 10.15 -8.53 -3.05
C ILE A 279 9.14 -8.17 -4.14
N PRO A 280 8.08 -7.40 -3.85
CA PRO A 280 7.25 -6.83 -4.91
C PRO A 280 8.11 -5.96 -5.82
N VAL A 281 8.12 -6.27 -7.11
CA VAL A 281 8.89 -5.57 -8.14
C VAL A 281 8.02 -4.53 -8.84
N LEU A 282 6.75 -4.85 -9.07
CA LEU A 282 5.79 -3.98 -9.70
C LEU A 282 4.40 -4.25 -9.12
N ALA A 283 3.63 -3.21 -8.85
CA ALA A 283 2.18 -3.28 -8.74
C ALA A 283 1.57 -2.32 -9.76
N GLN A 284 0.54 -2.75 -10.46
CA GLN A 284 -0.21 -1.93 -11.41
C GLN A 284 -1.69 -2.00 -11.06
N ALA A 285 -2.35 -0.85 -11.02
CA ALA A 285 -3.77 -0.74 -10.89
C ALA A 285 -4.35 0.08 -12.05
N ASP A 286 -5.24 -0.54 -12.81
CA ASP A 286 -5.98 0.10 -13.91
C ASP A 286 -7.25 0.74 -13.34
N ILE A 287 -7.39 2.04 -13.54
CA ILE A 287 -8.54 2.83 -13.08
C ILE A 287 -9.30 3.39 -14.28
N VAL A 288 -10.45 4.03 -14.04
CA VAL A 288 -11.35 4.51 -15.11
C VAL A 288 -10.61 5.40 -16.12
N VAL A 289 -9.64 6.19 -15.65
CA VAL A 289 -8.79 7.01 -16.51
C VAL A 289 -7.33 6.76 -16.12
N GLY A 290 -6.58 6.05 -16.97
CA GLY A 290 -5.16 5.78 -16.77
C GLY A 290 -4.84 4.56 -15.90
N SER A 291 -3.59 4.51 -15.43
CA SER A 291 -3.11 3.46 -14.53
C SER A 291 -2.13 4.03 -13.52
N ILE A 292 -2.13 3.44 -12.32
CA ILE A 292 -1.15 3.72 -11.28
C ILE A 292 -0.16 2.56 -11.24
N LYS A 293 1.13 2.88 -11.18
CA LYS A 293 2.23 1.91 -11.12
C LYS A 293 3.13 2.21 -9.93
N ILE A 294 3.38 1.20 -9.11
CA ILE A 294 4.37 1.23 -8.04
C ILE A 294 5.49 0.28 -8.48
N GLU A 295 6.67 0.82 -8.80
CA GLU A 295 7.79 0.07 -9.35
C GLU A 295 8.97 0.13 -8.37
N LEU A 296 9.63 -1.00 -8.13
CA LEU A 296 10.86 -1.05 -7.33
C LEU A 296 11.94 -0.22 -8.03
N GLU A 297 12.38 0.85 -7.37
CA GLU A 297 13.40 1.76 -7.88
C GLU A 297 14.78 1.43 -7.32
N ASP A 298 14.85 1.06 -6.04
CA ASP A 298 16.10 0.67 -5.40
C ASP A 298 15.91 -0.33 -4.26
N TYR A 299 16.99 -1.04 -3.92
CA TYR A 299 17.03 -1.96 -2.79
C TYR A 299 18.43 -2.04 -2.18
N GLU A 300 18.49 -2.09 -0.86
CA GLU A 300 19.73 -2.17 -0.08
C GLU A 300 19.56 -3.25 1.00
N GLY A 301 20.64 -3.92 1.40
CA GLY A 301 20.63 -4.82 2.56
C GLY A 301 19.73 -6.06 2.47
N ILE A 302 19.31 -6.47 1.26
CA ILE A 302 18.43 -7.64 1.06
C ILE A 302 19.09 -8.95 1.52
N ALA A 303 18.27 -9.95 1.86
CA ALA A 303 18.75 -11.21 2.44
C ALA A 303 19.37 -12.16 1.39
N ASN A 304 18.84 -12.16 0.17
CA ASN A 304 19.20 -13.09 -0.90
C ASN A 304 19.44 -12.36 -2.23
N PRO A 305 20.13 -12.99 -3.20
CA PRO A 305 20.17 -12.46 -4.57
C PRO A 305 18.77 -12.31 -5.17
N LEU A 306 18.54 -11.19 -5.85
CA LEU A 306 17.27 -10.90 -6.53
C LEU A 306 17.19 -11.69 -7.84
N ALA A 307 16.00 -12.16 -8.24
CA ALA A 307 15.74 -12.94 -9.46
C ALA A 307 15.84 -12.10 -10.75
N MET A 308 16.96 -11.41 -10.95
CA MET A 308 17.27 -10.72 -12.19
C MET A 308 17.59 -11.74 -13.29
N TYR A 309 17.16 -11.42 -14.51
CA TYR A 309 17.50 -12.18 -15.72
C TYR A 309 18.78 -11.66 -16.38
#